data_AF-A0A517ZAA9-F1
#
_entry.id   AF-A0A517ZAA9-F1
#
_cell.length_a   1.000
_cell.length_b   1.000
_cell.length_c   1.000
_cell.angle_alpha   90.00
_cell.angle_beta   90.00
_cell.angle_gamma   90.00
#
_symmetry.space_group_name_H-M   'P 1'
#
loop_
_entity.id
_entity.type
_entity.pdbx_description
1 polymer ?
#
loop_
_entity_poly.entity_id
_entity_poly.type
_entity_poly.pdbx_seq_one_letter_code
_entity_poly.pdbx_strand_id
1 'polypeptide(L)'
;MSFDAATIDRIVANVLSQIGSTPAARDDALIRDVTPVVDAPAPRPSPAPLRLDEAVITADILERKATGTSVVEVGKKAVITPAARDTARERGIEIIRTGESTRSNAHPKADAVRPDAKPGSPSALVCVVRHTDAVDRVVDDVLPGAKKELLGCPDDAAKLAISAICRGETGQVLIVAEQTHRAACLANRNDKVKAVAVRDVLDVKAIRKQLRANVWCIDPTDMSWFELRQLIRSIDL
;
A
#
# COMPACT_ATOMS: atom_id res chain seq x y z
N MET A 1 -14.40 5.50 37.12
CA MET A 1 -13.44 4.47 37.56
C MET A 1 -12.14 5.17 37.88
N SER A 2 -11.84 5.37 39.16
CA SER A 2 -10.63 6.07 39.64
C SER A 2 -9.53 5.04 39.90
N PHE A 3 -8.40 5.15 39.20
CA PHE A 3 -7.24 4.31 39.45
C PHE A 3 -6.58 4.72 40.78
N ASP A 4 -6.38 3.75 41.66
CA ASP A 4 -5.77 3.95 42.98
C ASP A 4 -4.26 4.23 42.85
N ALA A 5 -3.76 5.20 43.60
CA ALA A 5 -2.36 5.66 43.53
C ALA A 5 -1.36 4.52 43.78
N ALA A 6 -1.73 3.57 44.66
CA ALA A 6 -0.92 2.38 44.93
C ALA A 6 -0.75 1.46 43.70
N THR A 7 -1.71 1.49 42.77
CA THR A 7 -1.62 0.71 41.52
C THR A 7 -0.65 1.37 40.54
N ILE A 8 -0.63 2.70 40.49
CA ILE A 8 0.27 3.47 39.64
C ILE A 8 1.72 3.26 40.09
N ASP A 9 1.98 3.36 41.40
CA ASP A 9 3.34 3.18 41.94
C ASP A 9 3.89 1.78 41.67
N ARG A 10 3.05 0.76 41.72
CA ARG A 10 3.43 -0.63 41.40
C ARG A 10 3.79 -0.81 39.93
N ILE A 11 3.09 -0.12 39.02
CA ILE A 11 3.39 -0.14 37.59
C ILE A 11 4.71 0.59 37.32
N VAL A 12 4.91 1.76 37.93
CA VAL A 12 6.15 2.56 37.77
C VAL A 12 7.37 1.79 38.30
N ALA A 13 7.26 1.13 39.45
CA ALA A 13 8.34 0.31 40.01
C ALA A 13 8.73 -0.85 39.07
N ASN A 14 7.75 -1.53 38.46
CA ASN A 14 8.01 -2.61 37.52
C ASN A 14 8.69 -2.10 36.23
N VAL A 15 8.26 -0.95 35.70
CA VAL A 15 8.86 -0.35 34.50
C VAL A 15 10.30 0.08 34.76
N LEU A 16 10.59 0.68 35.92
CA LEU A 16 11.95 1.07 36.29
C LEU A 16 12.87 -0.14 36.46
N SER A 17 12.36 -1.26 37.00
CA SER A 17 13.15 -2.49 37.12
C SER A 17 13.53 -3.12 35.77
N GLN A 18 12.68 -2.97 34.76
CA GLN A 18 12.93 -3.47 33.40
C GLN A 18 13.93 -2.62 32.62
N ILE A 19 14.01 -1.32 32.89
CA ILE A 19 14.94 -0.42 32.20
C ILE A 19 16.36 -0.51 32.80
N GLY A 20 16.48 -0.87 34.08
CA GLY A 20 17.78 -0.96 34.77
C GLY A 20 18.62 -2.22 34.49
N SER A 21 18.07 -3.23 33.80
CA SER A 21 18.74 -4.52 33.59
C SER A 21 19.17 -4.72 32.13
N THR A 22 20.20 -3.99 31.70
CA THR A 22 20.95 -4.30 30.47
C THR A 22 22.44 -4.40 30.81
N PRO A 23 23.03 -5.60 30.89
CA PRO A 23 24.46 -5.76 31.14
C PRO A 23 25.30 -5.62 29.87
N ALA A 24 26.39 -4.85 29.98
CA ALA A 24 27.43 -4.67 28.98
C ALA A 24 28.68 -5.53 29.29
N ALA A 25 29.15 -6.23 28.26
CA ALA A 25 30.52 -6.65 27.88
C ALA A 25 31.66 -6.89 28.91
N ARG A 26 32.36 -8.04 28.73
CA ARG A 26 33.83 -8.26 28.51
C ARG A 26 34.14 -9.78 28.62
N ASP A 27 35.04 -10.40 27.84
CA ASP A 27 36.51 -10.24 27.90
C ASP A 27 37.27 -10.85 26.69
N ASP A 28 38.49 -10.29 26.51
CA ASP A 28 39.72 -10.65 25.73
C ASP A 28 40.29 -12.08 26.01
N ALA A 29 41.28 -12.71 25.35
CA ALA A 29 42.14 -12.52 24.16
C ALA A 29 43.01 -13.81 23.93
N LEU A 30 43.74 -13.83 22.79
CA LEU A 30 45.09 -14.41 22.52
C LEU A 30 45.31 -15.66 21.59
N ILE A 31 45.91 -15.35 20.42
CA ILE A 31 47.08 -15.96 19.70
C ILE A 31 46.95 -17.35 19.02
N ARG A 32 47.15 -17.41 17.67
CA ARG A 32 48.28 -18.13 17.01
C ARG A 32 48.33 -17.98 15.47
N ASP A 33 49.57 -17.86 14.98
CA ASP A 33 50.09 -17.88 13.61
C ASP A 33 49.70 -19.10 12.75
N VAL A 34 49.74 -18.93 11.41
CA VAL A 34 50.52 -19.69 10.40
C VAL A 34 49.89 -19.50 8.99
N THR A 35 50.64 -18.91 8.06
CA THR A 35 50.53 -19.03 6.58
C THR A 35 51.37 -20.22 6.09
N PRO A 36 51.33 -20.73 4.82
CA PRO A 36 50.57 -20.33 3.61
C PRO A 36 49.92 -21.56 2.88
N VAL A 37 49.29 -21.37 1.71
CA VAL A 37 49.41 -22.22 0.48
C VAL A 37 48.46 -21.70 -0.62
N VAL A 38 48.99 -21.66 -1.83
CA VAL A 38 48.42 -21.24 -3.11
C VAL A 38 47.48 -22.33 -3.67
N ASP A 39 46.26 -21.96 -4.10
CA ASP A 39 45.72 -22.38 -5.41
C ASP A 39 44.38 -21.69 -5.75
N ALA A 40 44.19 -21.42 -7.04
CA ALA A 40 42.97 -20.87 -7.64
C ALA A 40 42.02 -22.01 -8.10
N PRO A 41 40.91 -21.75 -8.80
CA PRO A 41 39.60 -21.39 -8.25
C PRO A 41 38.47 -22.39 -8.63
N ALA A 42 37.55 -22.73 -7.70
CA ALA A 42 36.15 -23.17 -7.96
C ALA A 42 35.46 -23.63 -6.65
N PRO A 43 34.11 -23.72 -6.59
CA PRO A 43 33.08 -22.72 -6.87
C PRO A 43 32.47 -22.21 -5.54
N ARG A 44 32.12 -20.93 -5.46
CA ARG A 44 31.45 -20.38 -4.28
C ARG A 44 30.05 -21.00 -4.14
N PRO A 45 29.66 -21.59 -3.00
CA PRO A 45 28.27 -21.91 -2.74
C PRO A 45 27.50 -20.58 -2.62
N SER A 46 26.52 -20.38 -3.50
CA SER A 46 25.58 -19.27 -3.44
C SER A 46 24.97 -19.18 -2.05
N PRO A 47 24.93 -18.00 -1.40
CA PRO A 47 24.32 -17.86 -0.09
C PRO A 47 22.83 -18.21 -0.20
N ALA A 48 22.42 -19.24 0.55
CA ALA A 48 21.03 -19.63 0.65
C ALA A 48 20.21 -18.45 1.21
N PRO A 49 19.06 -18.12 0.61
CA PRO A 49 18.25 -17.01 1.07
C PRO A 49 17.76 -17.30 2.49
N LEU A 50 18.02 -16.38 3.40
CA LEU A 50 17.55 -16.48 4.78
C LEU A 50 16.07 -16.15 4.81
N ARG A 51 15.26 -17.13 5.21
CA ARG A 51 13.81 -16.95 5.39
C ARG A 51 13.52 -16.39 6.76
N LEU A 52 12.80 -15.27 6.78
CA LEU A 52 12.25 -14.65 7.97
C LEU A 52 10.73 -14.83 7.96
N ASP A 53 10.25 -15.71 8.85
CA ASP A 53 8.84 -16.06 9.00
C ASP A 53 8.12 -15.19 10.04
N GLU A 54 8.78 -14.17 10.60
CA GLU A 54 8.17 -13.28 11.57
C GLU A 54 7.10 -12.36 10.94
N ALA A 55 5.98 -12.19 11.65
CA ALA A 55 4.87 -11.34 11.21
C ALA A 55 5.21 -9.84 11.17
N VAL A 56 6.19 -9.40 11.96
CA VAL A 56 6.68 -8.02 11.98
C VAL A 56 8.20 -8.05 11.89
N ILE A 57 8.75 -7.46 10.83
CA ILE A 57 10.19 -7.40 10.60
C ILE A 57 10.68 -6.01 11.00
N THR A 58 11.47 -5.96 12.08
CA THR A 58 12.11 -4.76 12.60
C THR A 58 13.58 -4.68 12.20
N ALA A 59 14.18 -3.50 12.33
CA ALA A 59 15.59 -3.28 12.04
C ALA A 59 16.47 -4.24 12.87
N ASP A 60 16.18 -4.42 14.16
CA ASP A 60 16.94 -5.32 15.04
C ASP A 60 16.92 -6.79 14.56
N ILE A 61 15.83 -7.24 13.95
CA ILE A 61 15.71 -8.61 13.42
C ILE A 61 16.60 -8.77 12.19
N LEU A 62 16.62 -7.78 11.29
CA LEU A 62 17.53 -7.76 10.15
C LEU A 62 19.00 -7.68 10.60
N GLU A 63 19.30 -6.88 11.61
CA GLU A 63 20.68 -6.72 12.10
C GLU A 63 21.24 -7.97 12.78
N ARG A 64 20.40 -8.73 13.48
CA ARG A 64 20.81 -9.96 14.17
C ARG A 64 20.85 -11.17 13.26
N LYS A 65 19.90 -11.28 12.33
CA LYS A 65 19.71 -12.49 11.53
C LYS A 65 20.29 -12.39 10.12
N ALA A 66 20.33 -11.21 9.51
CA ALA A 66 20.82 -11.03 8.13
C ALA A 66 22.33 -10.72 8.03
N THR A 67 23.14 -11.14 9.01
CA THR A 67 24.59 -10.91 9.01
C THR A 67 25.24 -11.72 7.88
N GLY A 68 25.65 -11.04 6.81
CA GLY A 68 26.36 -11.63 5.67
C GLY A 68 25.48 -12.19 4.55
N THR A 69 24.16 -11.95 4.57
CA THR A 69 23.24 -12.43 3.54
C THR A 69 22.69 -11.26 2.72
N SER A 70 22.88 -11.29 1.40
CA SER A 70 22.43 -10.23 0.49
C SER A 70 20.96 -10.35 0.10
N VAL A 71 20.29 -11.46 0.43
CA VAL A 71 18.90 -11.74 0.06
C VAL A 71 18.13 -12.28 1.25
N VAL A 72 17.09 -11.56 1.67
CA VAL A 72 16.20 -11.97 2.76
C VAL A 72 14.82 -12.27 2.19
N GLU A 73 14.38 -13.51 2.37
CA GLU A 73 13.05 -13.95 1.98
C GLU A 73 12.05 -13.65 3.09
N VAL A 74 11.02 -12.87 2.77
CA VAL A 74 10.00 -12.41 3.72
C VAL A 74 8.65 -13.01 3.39
N GLY A 75 7.96 -13.53 4.42
CA GLY A 75 6.63 -14.11 4.29
C GLY A 75 5.59 -13.12 3.74
N LYS A 76 4.65 -13.62 2.93
CA LYS A 76 3.62 -12.84 2.19
C LYS A 76 2.75 -11.90 3.08
N LYS A 77 2.67 -12.17 4.39
CA LYS A 77 1.88 -11.40 5.36
C LYS A 77 2.72 -10.58 6.35
N ALA A 78 4.04 -10.58 6.21
CA ALA A 78 4.91 -9.89 7.14
C ALA A 78 4.90 -8.38 6.89
N VAL A 79 4.72 -7.61 7.97
CA VAL A 79 4.78 -6.15 7.95
C VAL A 79 6.22 -5.73 8.17
N ILE A 80 6.81 -5.08 7.16
CA ILE A 80 8.16 -4.52 7.22
C ILE A 80 8.05 -3.11 7.79
N THR A 81 8.72 -2.84 8.90
CA THR A 81 8.73 -1.49 9.47
C THR A 81 9.60 -0.54 8.63
N PRO A 82 9.33 0.78 8.64
CA PRO A 82 10.15 1.75 7.91
C PRO A 82 11.64 1.67 8.26
N ALA A 83 11.97 1.53 9.55
CA ALA A 83 13.34 1.34 10.01
C ALA A 83 14.01 0.08 9.43
N ALA A 84 13.27 -1.05 9.35
CA ALA A 84 13.78 -2.27 8.74
C ALA A 84 14.08 -2.09 7.24
N ARG A 85 13.25 -1.32 6.53
CA ARG A 85 13.47 -1.01 5.11
C ARG A 85 14.70 -0.12 4.89
N ASP A 86 14.92 0.85 5.77
CA ASP A 86 16.10 1.72 5.71
C ASP A 86 17.39 0.93 5.99
N THR A 87 17.41 0.09 7.02
CA THR A 87 18.56 -0.79 7.32
C THR A 87 18.87 -1.77 6.18
N ALA A 88 17.85 -2.33 5.52
CA ALA A 88 18.07 -3.20 4.37
C ALA A 88 18.69 -2.45 3.18
N ARG A 89 18.26 -1.20 2.93
CA ARG A 89 18.86 -0.36 1.88
C ARG A 89 20.31 0.00 2.18
N GLU A 90 20.62 0.37 3.42
CA GLU A 90 21.97 0.73 3.84
C GLU A 90 22.96 -0.45 3.76
N ARG A 91 22.47 -1.67 3.98
CA ARG A 91 23.30 -2.89 3.95
C ARG A 91 23.26 -3.63 2.61
N GLY A 92 22.56 -3.09 1.61
CA GLY A 92 22.44 -3.72 0.29
C GLY A 92 21.71 -5.07 0.32
N ILE A 93 20.78 -5.24 1.26
CA ILE A 93 20.00 -6.46 1.44
C ILE A 93 18.75 -6.37 0.55
N GLU A 94 18.65 -7.28 -0.40
CA GLU A 94 17.49 -7.45 -1.27
C GLU A 94 16.40 -8.22 -0.53
N ILE A 95 15.26 -7.57 -0.31
CA ILE A 95 14.11 -8.20 0.34
C ILE A 95 13.22 -8.81 -0.73
N ILE A 96 13.22 -10.14 -0.83
CA ILE A 96 12.35 -10.88 -1.76
C ILE A 96 11.14 -11.38 -0.98
N ARG A 97 9.93 -10.99 -1.38
CA ARG A 97 8.71 -11.58 -0.81
C ARG A 97 8.49 -12.94 -1.45
N THR A 98 8.33 -13.98 -0.64
CA THR A 98 8.13 -15.33 -1.14
C THR A 98 6.87 -15.38 -2.02
N GLY A 99 7.07 -15.48 -3.35
CA GLY A 99 6.02 -15.43 -4.37
C GLY A 99 6.41 -14.65 -5.64
N GLU A 100 7.49 -13.86 -5.62
CA GLU A 100 7.96 -13.08 -6.77
C GLU A 100 9.21 -13.76 -7.39
N SER A 101 9.00 -14.70 -8.31
CA SER A 101 10.09 -15.27 -9.11
C SER A 101 10.43 -14.33 -10.27
N THR A 102 11.61 -13.75 -10.21
CA THR A 102 12.25 -12.93 -11.26
C THR A 102 12.39 -13.71 -12.57
N ARG A 103 11.92 -13.14 -13.68
CA ARG A 103 12.32 -13.58 -15.04
C ARG A 103 12.87 -12.43 -15.86
N SER A 104 14.09 -12.69 -16.29
CA SER A 104 15.03 -11.94 -17.12
C SER A 104 14.48 -11.44 -18.46
N ASN A 105 15.04 -10.32 -18.90
CA ASN A 105 14.87 -9.69 -20.20
C ASN A 105 15.43 -10.54 -21.36
N ALA A 106 14.64 -10.74 -22.42
CA ALA A 106 15.11 -10.84 -23.79
C ALA A 106 13.95 -10.54 -24.77
N HIS A 107 14.10 -9.51 -25.62
CA HIS A 107 13.43 -9.37 -26.92
C HIS A 107 14.16 -10.28 -27.94
N PRO A 108 13.54 -10.80 -29.03
CA PRO A 108 12.68 -10.09 -30.02
C PRO A 108 11.44 -10.95 -30.41
N LYS A 109 10.55 -10.69 -31.38
CA LYS A 109 10.46 -9.84 -32.58
C LYS A 109 8.95 -9.74 -32.95
N ALA A 110 8.60 -8.74 -33.76
CA ALA A 110 7.25 -8.38 -34.18
C ALA A 110 6.45 -9.50 -34.86
N ASP A 111 5.17 -9.61 -34.50
CA ASP A 111 4.07 -9.83 -35.43
C ASP A 111 2.71 -9.44 -34.79
N ALA A 112 1.83 -8.92 -35.63
CA ALA A 112 0.62 -8.21 -35.26
C ALA A 112 -0.47 -9.10 -34.64
N VAL A 113 -0.76 -8.90 -33.35
CA VAL A 113 -2.08 -9.14 -32.73
C VAL A 113 -2.25 -8.11 -31.60
N ARG A 114 -3.48 -7.57 -31.48
CA ARG A 114 -3.96 -6.59 -30.49
C ARG A 114 -3.26 -6.71 -29.12
N PRO A 115 -2.88 -5.60 -28.44
CA PRO A 115 -2.38 -5.71 -27.09
C PRO A 115 -3.56 -6.00 -26.16
N ASP A 116 -3.79 -7.28 -25.88
CA ASP A 116 -4.37 -7.70 -24.61
C ASP A 116 -3.44 -7.21 -23.51
N ALA A 117 -3.84 -6.12 -22.86
CA ALA A 117 -3.15 -5.53 -21.75
C ALA A 117 -3.03 -6.57 -20.62
N LYS A 118 -1.79 -6.82 -20.17
CA LYS A 118 -1.50 -7.44 -18.87
C LYS A 118 -2.32 -6.72 -17.78
N PRO A 119 -2.88 -7.44 -16.78
CA PRO A 119 -3.71 -6.85 -15.74
C PRO A 119 -2.83 -6.15 -14.69
N GLY A 120 -2.28 -5.00 -15.05
CA GLY A 120 -1.96 -3.93 -14.12
C GLY A 120 -3.08 -2.92 -14.22
N SER A 121 -4.27 -3.27 -13.72
CA SER A 121 -5.46 -2.42 -13.82
C SER A 121 -5.13 -1.04 -13.24
N PRO A 122 -5.54 0.07 -13.89
CA PRO A 122 -5.48 1.37 -13.24
C PRO A 122 -6.30 1.27 -11.94
N SER A 123 -5.65 1.38 -10.78
CA SER A 123 -6.37 1.27 -9.51
C SER A 123 -7.25 2.51 -9.38
N ALA A 124 -8.54 2.37 -9.68
CA ALA A 124 -9.52 3.41 -9.41
C ALA A 124 -9.43 3.82 -7.93
N LEU A 125 -9.52 5.13 -7.67
CA LEU A 125 -9.57 5.67 -6.31
C LEU A 125 -11.02 5.96 -5.95
N VAL A 126 -11.42 5.50 -4.77
CA VAL A 126 -12.75 5.74 -4.21
C VAL A 126 -12.61 6.56 -2.93
N CYS A 127 -13.06 7.82 -3.00
CA CYS A 127 -13.15 8.73 -1.87
C CYS A 127 -14.53 8.59 -1.22
N VAL A 128 -14.61 7.97 -0.06
CA VAL A 128 -15.87 7.79 0.68
C VAL A 128 -15.99 8.87 1.74
N VAL A 129 -16.94 9.78 1.58
CA VAL A 129 -17.29 10.78 2.60
C VAL A 129 -18.52 10.32 3.38
N ARG A 130 -19.50 9.75 2.68
CA ARG A 130 -20.67 9.13 3.31
C ARG A 130 -20.52 7.61 3.27
N HIS A 131 -20.32 7.02 4.45
CA HIS A 131 -20.18 5.58 4.61
C HIS A 131 -21.54 4.91 4.84
N THR A 132 -21.83 3.86 4.08
CA THR A 132 -22.94 2.92 4.32
C THR A 132 -22.47 1.51 3.98
N ASP A 133 -23.07 0.48 4.60
CA ASP A 133 -22.74 -0.92 4.29
C ASP A 133 -22.98 -1.27 2.81
N ALA A 134 -23.93 -0.58 2.17
CA ALA A 134 -24.20 -0.73 0.75
C ALA A 134 -23.02 -0.22 -0.09
N VAL A 135 -22.44 0.93 0.25
CA VAL A 135 -21.27 1.48 -0.47
C VAL A 135 -20.09 0.51 -0.39
N ASP A 136 -19.80 -0.01 0.78
CA ASP A 136 -18.68 -0.92 0.99
C ASP A 136 -18.83 -2.19 0.16
N ARG A 137 -20.01 -2.82 0.24
CA ARG A 137 -20.31 -4.02 -0.54
C ARG A 137 -20.25 -3.78 -2.04
N VAL A 138 -20.72 -2.62 -2.52
CA VAL A 138 -20.68 -2.31 -3.96
C VAL A 138 -19.26 -2.02 -4.43
N VAL A 139 -18.48 -1.28 -3.65
CA VAL A 139 -17.08 -0.98 -4.01
C VAL A 139 -16.27 -2.27 -4.10
N ASP A 140 -16.42 -3.18 -3.14
CA ASP A 140 -15.71 -4.46 -3.14
C ASP A 140 -16.19 -5.41 -4.26
N ASP A 141 -17.49 -5.40 -4.61
CA ASP A 141 -18.05 -6.24 -5.69
C ASP A 141 -17.71 -5.72 -7.09
N VAL A 142 -17.80 -4.39 -7.31
CA VAL A 142 -17.70 -3.79 -8.64
C VAL A 142 -16.28 -3.37 -8.97
N LEU A 143 -15.50 -2.94 -7.98
CA LEU A 143 -14.16 -2.38 -8.17
C LEU A 143 -13.12 -3.16 -7.38
N PRO A 144 -12.91 -4.46 -7.67
CA PRO A 144 -11.96 -5.27 -6.93
C PRO A 144 -10.54 -4.70 -7.10
N GLY A 145 -9.93 -4.29 -5.99
CA GLY A 145 -8.58 -3.69 -5.98
C GLY A 145 -8.53 -2.17 -6.13
N ALA A 146 -9.68 -1.49 -6.17
CA ALA A 146 -9.71 -0.04 -6.04
C ALA A 146 -9.16 0.40 -4.68
N LYS A 147 -8.43 1.52 -4.68
CA LYS A 147 -7.95 2.12 -3.45
C LYS A 147 -9.11 2.89 -2.82
N LYS A 148 -9.49 2.55 -1.58
CA LYS A 148 -10.55 3.23 -0.83
C LYS A 148 -9.94 4.15 0.23
N GLU A 149 -10.41 5.39 0.28
CA GLU A 149 -10.00 6.40 1.26
C GLU A 149 -11.26 6.96 1.94
N LEU A 150 -11.32 6.86 3.27
CA LEU A 150 -12.43 7.38 4.07
C LEU A 150 -12.10 8.81 4.52
N LEU A 151 -13.00 9.74 4.23
CA LEU A 151 -12.77 11.17 4.42
C LEU A 151 -13.93 11.79 5.20
N GLY A 152 -13.65 12.87 5.94
CA GLY A 152 -14.65 13.54 6.78
C GLY A 152 -15.50 14.58 6.05
N CYS A 153 -15.05 15.10 4.90
CA CYS A 153 -15.74 16.16 4.18
C CYS A 153 -15.58 16.08 2.66
N PRO A 154 -16.53 16.65 1.88
CA PRO A 154 -16.46 16.68 0.41
C PRO A 154 -15.28 17.50 -0.12
N ASP A 155 -14.80 18.48 0.66
CA ASP A 155 -13.70 19.36 0.25
C ASP A 155 -12.37 18.58 0.22
N ASP A 156 -12.14 17.71 1.20
CA ASP A 156 -10.94 16.86 1.24
C ASP A 156 -11.03 15.75 0.18
N ALA A 157 -12.22 15.23 -0.10
CA ALA A 157 -12.43 14.30 -1.21
C ALA A 157 -12.08 14.91 -2.56
N ALA A 158 -12.49 16.16 -2.80
CA ALA A 158 -12.13 16.90 -4.00
C ALA A 158 -10.61 17.15 -4.08
N LYS A 159 -9.96 17.58 -2.99
CA LYS A 159 -8.50 17.79 -2.96
C LYS A 159 -7.72 16.51 -3.22
N LEU A 160 -8.16 15.39 -2.64
CA LEU A 160 -7.53 14.08 -2.84
C LEU A 160 -7.70 13.64 -4.30
N ALA A 161 -8.90 13.77 -4.87
CA ALA A 161 -9.17 13.44 -6.27
C ALA A 161 -8.30 14.26 -7.23
N ILE A 162 -8.22 15.59 -7.01
CA ILE A 162 -7.34 16.47 -7.79
C ILE A 162 -5.89 16.00 -7.69
N SER A 163 -5.42 15.72 -6.48
CA SER A 163 -4.03 15.32 -6.23
C SER A 163 -3.69 14.01 -6.93
N ALA A 164 -4.56 13.00 -6.83
CA ALA A 164 -4.36 11.68 -7.40
C ALA A 164 -4.32 11.74 -8.94
N ILE A 165 -5.23 12.52 -9.55
CA ILE A 165 -5.25 12.73 -11.01
C ILE A 165 -4.02 13.53 -11.46
N CYS A 166 -3.67 14.61 -10.78
CA CYS A 166 -2.56 15.47 -11.18
C CYS A 166 -1.21 14.76 -11.07
N ARG A 167 -1.06 13.83 -10.11
CA ARG A 167 0.13 12.99 -9.94
C ARG A 167 0.15 11.78 -10.87
N GLY A 168 -0.95 11.49 -11.57
CA GLY A 168 -1.06 10.30 -12.41
C GLY A 168 -1.14 9.00 -11.62
N GLU A 169 -1.53 9.05 -10.34
CA GLU A 169 -1.77 7.86 -9.52
C GLU A 169 -2.97 7.05 -10.04
N THR A 170 -3.96 7.76 -10.59
CA THR A 170 -5.21 7.18 -11.13
C THR A 170 -5.69 8.03 -12.31
N GLY A 171 -6.35 7.39 -13.27
CA GLY A 171 -7.04 8.07 -14.36
C GLY A 171 -8.50 8.45 -14.05
N GLN A 172 -9.10 7.81 -13.05
CA GLN A 172 -10.50 8.02 -12.67
C GLN A 172 -10.71 7.92 -11.15
N VAL A 173 -11.58 8.78 -10.62
CA VAL A 173 -11.90 8.85 -9.19
C VAL A 173 -13.41 8.84 -8.98
N LEU A 174 -13.87 8.04 -8.01
CA LEU A 174 -15.24 8.04 -7.53
C LEU A 174 -15.31 8.74 -6.17
N ILE A 175 -16.16 9.75 -6.04
CA ILE A 175 -16.45 10.43 -4.79
C ILE A 175 -17.86 10.06 -4.34
N VAL A 176 -17.97 9.46 -3.16
CA VAL A 176 -19.24 9.08 -2.54
C VAL A 176 -19.56 10.05 -1.42
N ALA A 177 -20.46 11.01 -1.66
CA ALA A 177 -20.77 12.09 -0.74
C ALA A 177 -22.21 12.58 -0.92
N GLU A 178 -22.85 13.04 0.16
CA GLU A 178 -24.18 13.67 0.09
C GLU A 178 -24.14 14.98 -0.73
N GLN A 179 -23.10 15.79 -0.53
CA GLN A 179 -22.91 17.06 -1.22
C GLN A 179 -22.14 16.88 -2.56
N THR A 180 -22.68 16.08 -3.48
CA THR A 180 -22.04 15.73 -4.76
C THR A 180 -21.69 16.96 -5.61
N HIS A 181 -22.61 17.91 -5.74
CA HIS A 181 -22.39 19.13 -6.53
C HIS A 181 -21.25 19.99 -5.97
N ARG A 182 -21.11 20.06 -4.63
CA ARG A 182 -20.01 20.80 -3.98
C ARG A 182 -18.67 20.13 -4.28
N ALA A 183 -18.58 18.81 -4.12
CA ALA A 183 -17.37 18.06 -4.43
C ALA A 183 -16.98 18.22 -5.92
N ALA A 184 -17.94 18.11 -6.83
CA ALA A 184 -17.70 18.30 -8.26
C ALA A 184 -17.25 19.73 -8.60
N CYS A 185 -17.90 20.75 -8.02
CA CYS A 185 -17.53 22.15 -8.22
C CYS A 185 -16.10 22.44 -7.73
N LEU A 186 -15.72 21.92 -6.56
CA LEU A 186 -14.37 22.07 -6.02
C LEU A 186 -13.32 21.34 -6.86
N ALA A 187 -13.63 20.12 -7.30
CA ALA A 187 -12.76 19.32 -8.15
C ALA A 187 -12.51 19.99 -9.52
N ASN A 188 -13.54 20.59 -10.12
CA ASN A 188 -13.46 21.32 -11.39
C ASN A 188 -12.68 22.65 -11.34
N ARG A 189 -12.21 23.09 -10.16
CA ARG A 189 -11.29 24.25 -10.07
C ARG A 189 -9.92 23.96 -10.66
N ASN A 190 -9.61 22.70 -10.95
CA ASN A 190 -8.37 22.30 -11.60
C ASN A 190 -8.64 21.93 -13.07
N ASP A 191 -7.87 22.50 -14.00
CA ASP A 191 -8.06 22.32 -15.44
C ASP A 191 -7.91 20.87 -15.92
N LYS A 192 -7.19 20.02 -15.16
CA LYS A 192 -7.01 18.60 -15.47
C LYS A 192 -8.18 17.72 -15.02
N VAL A 193 -9.11 18.27 -14.24
CA VAL A 193 -10.21 17.54 -13.63
C VAL A 193 -11.53 17.94 -14.29
N LYS A 194 -12.31 16.92 -14.64
CA LYS A 194 -13.66 17.01 -15.17
C LYS A 194 -14.56 16.18 -14.28
N ALA A 195 -15.05 16.83 -13.24
CA ALA A 195 -15.91 16.25 -12.24
C ALA A 195 -17.39 16.47 -12.56
N VAL A 196 -18.18 15.42 -12.37
CA VAL A 196 -19.63 15.46 -12.57
C VAL A 196 -20.35 14.85 -11.37
N ALA A 197 -21.49 15.44 -11.03
CA ALA A 197 -22.43 14.83 -10.09
C ALA A 197 -23.47 14.05 -10.89
N VAL A 198 -23.68 12.79 -10.54
CA VAL A 198 -24.64 11.92 -11.20
C VAL A 198 -25.52 11.24 -10.17
N ARG A 199 -26.79 11.04 -10.52
CA ARG A 199 -27.77 10.33 -9.68
C ARG A 199 -28.34 9.10 -10.38
N ASP A 200 -28.36 9.08 -11.71
CA ASP A 200 -28.91 7.98 -12.50
C ASP A 200 -27.92 7.48 -13.58
N VAL A 201 -28.07 6.21 -13.96
CA VAL A 201 -27.37 5.53 -15.04
C VAL A 201 -27.62 6.23 -16.38
N LEU A 202 -28.81 6.81 -16.59
CA LEU A 202 -29.12 7.57 -17.80
C LEU A 202 -28.23 8.82 -17.91
N ASP A 203 -28.02 9.53 -16.80
CA ASP A 203 -27.13 10.70 -16.74
C ASP A 203 -25.70 10.30 -17.06
N VAL A 204 -25.21 9.19 -16.49
CA VAL A 204 -23.86 8.67 -16.77
C VAL A 204 -23.68 8.43 -18.27
N LYS A 205 -24.65 7.78 -18.93
CA LYS A 205 -24.58 7.52 -20.38
C LYS A 205 -24.63 8.80 -21.20
N ALA A 206 -25.45 9.77 -20.82
CA ALA A 206 -25.51 11.06 -21.51
C ALA A 206 -24.21 11.85 -21.37
N ILE A 207 -23.68 11.93 -20.14
CA ILE A 207 -22.44 12.63 -19.83
C ILE A 207 -21.26 11.98 -20.53
N ARG A 208 -21.12 10.64 -20.54
CA ARG A 208 -20.01 9.96 -21.26
C ARG A 208 -19.93 10.32 -22.74
N LYS A 209 -21.06 10.62 -23.39
CA LYS A 209 -21.10 11.04 -24.81
C LYS A 209 -20.65 12.48 -25.01
N GLN A 210 -20.86 13.35 -24.03
CA GLN A 210 -20.62 14.80 -24.15
C GLN A 210 -19.31 15.24 -23.48
N LEU A 211 -18.95 14.59 -22.37
CA LEU A 211 -17.86 14.96 -21.50
C LEU A 211 -17.02 13.73 -21.15
N ARG A 212 -15.70 13.87 -21.30
CA ARG A 212 -14.72 12.90 -20.78
C ARG A 212 -14.47 13.17 -19.31
N ALA A 213 -15.47 12.91 -18.47
CA ALA A 213 -15.35 13.05 -17.02
C ALA A 213 -14.37 12.03 -16.46
N ASN A 214 -13.50 12.47 -15.55
CA ASN A 214 -12.55 11.63 -14.82
C ASN A 214 -12.81 11.61 -13.31
N VAL A 215 -13.73 12.43 -12.82
CA VAL A 215 -14.20 12.38 -11.43
C VAL A 215 -15.72 12.25 -11.43
N TRP A 216 -16.22 11.26 -10.72
CA TRP A 216 -17.65 10.97 -10.63
C TRP A 216 -18.11 11.13 -9.19
N CYS A 217 -19.08 11.99 -8.94
CA CYS A 217 -19.63 12.24 -7.62
C CYS A 217 -21.03 11.63 -7.53
N ILE A 218 -21.24 10.75 -6.54
CA ILE A 218 -22.50 10.07 -6.30
C ILE A 218 -22.95 10.21 -4.85
N ASP A 219 -24.25 10.29 -4.65
CA ASP A 219 -24.88 10.36 -3.33
C ASP A 219 -25.53 9.00 -3.01
N PRO A 220 -25.07 8.28 -1.96
CA PRO A 220 -25.61 6.97 -1.63
C PRO A 220 -26.88 7.03 -0.76
N THR A 221 -27.35 8.20 -0.31
CA THR A 221 -28.31 8.34 0.80
C THR A 221 -29.67 7.67 0.54
N ASP A 222 -30.17 7.77 -0.70
CA ASP A 222 -31.48 7.23 -1.08
C ASP A 222 -31.39 6.07 -2.08
N MET A 223 -30.19 5.49 -2.25
CA MET A 223 -29.95 4.43 -3.24
C MET A 223 -29.94 3.06 -2.58
N SER A 224 -30.69 2.12 -3.14
CA SER A 224 -30.53 0.71 -2.81
C SER A 224 -29.15 0.21 -3.27
N TRP A 225 -28.68 -0.88 -2.66
CA TRP A 225 -27.45 -1.55 -3.09
C TRP A 225 -27.46 -1.88 -4.59
N PHE A 226 -28.60 -2.31 -5.12
CA PHE A 226 -28.72 -2.68 -6.54
C PHE A 226 -28.60 -1.45 -7.46
N GLU A 227 -29.25 -0.34 -7.12
CA GLU A 227 -29.14 0.92 -7.89
C GLU A 227 -27.71 1.46 -7.86
N LEU A 228 -27.10 1.48 -6.69
CA LEU A 228 -25.71 1.93 -6.53
C LEU A 228 -24.75 1.07 -7.35
N ARG A 229 -24.96 -0.26 -7.35
CA ARG A 229 -24.19 -1.20 -8.18
C ARG A 229 -24.35 -0.95 -9.66
N GLN A 230 -25.59 -0.76 -10.14
CA GLN A 230 -25.84 -0.46 -11.55
C GLN A 230 -25.21 0.88 -11.96
N LEU A 231 -25.30 1.89 -11.08
CA LEU A 231 -24.70 3.20 -11.30
C LEU A 231 -23.19 3.11 -11.42
N ILE A 232 -22.50 2.51 -10.45
CA ILE A 232 -21.03 2.39 -10.46
C ILE A 232 -20.56 1.54 -11.65
N ARG A 233 -21.24 0.44 -11.97
CA ARG A 233 -20.92 -0.37 -13.16
C ARG A 233 -21.07 0.40 -14.47
N SER A 234 -21.98 1.38 -14.54
CA SER A 234 -22.17 2.18 -15.75
C SER A 234 -21.06 3.22 -15.98
N ILE A 235 -20.36 3.61 -14.92
CA ILE A 235 -19.29 4.60 -14.96
C ILE A 235 -18.03 4.01 -15.61
N ASP A 236 -17.76 2.71 -15.39
CA ASP A 236 -16.61 1.98 -15.98
C ASP A 236 -15.27 2.62 -15.58
N LEU A 237 -14.98 2.52 -14.28
CA LEU A 237 -13.82 3.06 -13.58
C LEU A 237 -12.56 2.22 -13.77
#